data_AF-A0A3C1GDG7-F1
#
_entry.id   AF-A0A3C1GDG7-F1
#
_cell.length_a   1.000
_cell.length_b   1.000
_cell.length_c   1.000
_cell.angle_alpha   90.00
_cell.angle_beta   90.00
_cell.angle_gamma   90.00
#
_symmetry.space_group_name_H-M   'P 1'
#
loop_
_entity.id
_entity.type
_entity.pdbx_description
1 polymer ?
#
loop_
_entity_poly.entity_id
_entity_poly.type
_entity_poly.pdbx_seq_one_letter_code
_entity_poly.pdbx_strand_id
1 'polypeptide(L)'
;AIAACGAIQGDKKKLSYVTSLVLIVAVPMMIVMPWIVRATGMPDAVGGAWLGGTLDTSGSVVAAGALISEPALKAGVIVKFSQNVLIGVAAFLLSVWWTFRQRAEGGERPRARVIWDRFPKFVLGFLVTSAVFSFVLDAATVSTTKGTLNGLRTVWFALAFTCIGLETRFTELVSMGRGRPAAAFLAAQAFNVVWTLLLAYLLFGGVLFPAPLLR
;
A
#
# COMPACT_ATOMS: atom_id res chain seq x y z
N ALA A 1 -2.94 9.14 -4.68
CA ALA A 1 -4.11 10.00 -4.94
C ALA A 1 -4.59 10.75 -3.69
N ILE A 2 -5.00 10.06 -2.61
CA ILE A 2 -5.59 10.68 -1.40
C ILE A 2 -4.68 11.72 -0.74
N ALA A 3 -3.39 11.43 -0.59
CA ALA A 3 -2.42 12.37 0.00
C ALA A 3 -2.28 13.67 -0.81
N ALA A 4 -2.14 13.55 -2.14
CA ALA A 4 -2.06 14.70 -3.05
C ALA A 4 -3.38 15.49 -3.08
N CYS A 5 -4.53 14.82 -3.28
CA CYS A 5 -5.86 15.44 -3.26
C CYS A 5 -6.13 16.20 -1.96
N GLY A 6 -5.69 15.62 -0.83
CA GLY A 6 -5.71 16.29 0.44
C GLY A 6 -4.88 17.58 0.44
N ALA A 7 -3.63 17.51 -0.02
CA ALA A 7 -2.72 18.65 -0.05
C ALA A 7 -3.20 19.80 -0.95
N ILE A 8 -3.85 19.52 -2.09
CA ILE A 8 -4.28 20.53 -3.07
C ILE A 8 -5.80 20.80 -3.11
N GLN A 9 -6.57 20.35 -2.11
CA GLN A 9 -8.03 20.51 -2.04
C GLN A 9 -8.78 20.01 -3.29
N GLY A 10 -8.47 18.79 -3.74
CA GLY A 10 -9.10 18.21 -4.92
C GLY A 10 -10.59 17.87 -4.73
N ASP A 11 -11.31 17.78 -5.85
CA ASP A 11 -12.74 17.47 -5.90
C ASP A 11 -13.05 16.07 -5.30
N LYS A 12 -13.88 16.06 -4.26
CA LYS A 12 -14.27 14.84 -3.52
C LYS A 12 -14.96 13.80 -4.39
N LYS A 13 -15.73 14.21 -5.41
CA LYS A 13 -16.41 13.27 -6.33
C LYS A 13 -15.41 12.53 -7.21
N LYS A 14 -14.41 13.25 -7.74
CA LYS A 14 -13.31 12.65 -8.53
C LYS A 14 -12.44 11.74 -7.68
N LEU A 15 -12.18 12.11 -6.42
CA LEU A 15 -11.44 11.28 -5.48
C LEU A 15 -12.17 9.95 -5.20
N SER A 16 -13.48 9.99 -4.95
CA SER A 16 -14.30 8.79 -4.74
C SER A 16 -14.23 7.86 -5.96
N TYR A 17 -14.44 8.39 -7.17
CA TYR A 17 -14.35 7.63 -8.42
C TYR A 17 -12.98 6.95 -8.61
N VAL A 18 -11.89 7.70 -8.42
CA VAL A 18 -10.52 7.15 -8.53
C VAL A 18 -10.28 6.06 -7.49
N THR A 19 -10.79 6.24 -6.26
CA THR A 19 -10.63 5.25 -5.19
C THR A 19 -11.37 3.96 -5.52
N SER A 20 -12.61 4.04 -6.02
CA SER A 20 -13.38 2.87 -6.44
C SER A 20 -12.74 2.14 -7.63
N LEU A 21 -12.16 2.88 -8.58
CA LEU A 21 -11.46 2.30 -9.73
C LEU A 21 -10.20 1.54 -9.30
N VAL A 22 -9.41 2.12 -8.38
CA VAL A 22 -8.26 1.46 -7.77
C VAL A 22 -8.68 0.15 -7.10
N LEU A 23 -9.78 0.17 -6.33
CA LEU A 23 -10.27 -1.02 -5.63
C LEU A 23 -10.71 -2.13 -6.60
N ILE A 24 -11.46 -1.79 -7.66
CA ILE A 24 -11.89 -2.76 -8.68
C ILE A 24 -10.70 -3.43 -9.36
N VAL A 25 -9.65 -2.68 -9.67
CA VAL A 25 -8.46 -3.24 -10.33
C VAL A 25 -7.60 -4.03 -9.32
N ALA A 26 -7.54 -3.59 -8.07
CA ALA A 26 -6.77 -4.24 -7.01
C ALA A 26 -7.30 -5.64 -6.65
N VAL A 27 -8.63 -5.86 -6.65
CA VAL A 27 -9.23 -7.15 -6.26
C VAL A 27 -8.77 -8.31 -7.15
N PRO A 28 -8.87 -8.25 -8.50
CA PRO A 28 -8.31 -9.29 -9.37
C PRO A 28 -6.80 -9.45 -9.20
N MET A 29 -6.05 -8.35 -9.11
CA MET A 29 -4.59 -8.41 -8.94
C MET A 29 -4.18 -9.14 -7.66
N MET A 30 -4.95 -8.99 -6.58
CA MET A 30 -4.72 -9.68 -5.31
C MET A 30 -4.74 -11.21 -5.45
N ILE A 31 -5.44 -11.75 -6.44
CA ILE A 31 -5.53 -13.19 -6.72
C ILE A 31 -4.54 -13.60 -7.83
N VAL A 32 -4.51 -12.81 -8.91
CA VAL A 32 -3.72 -13.13 -10.11
C VAL A 32 -2.22 -13.04 -9.84
N MET A 33 -1.75 -12.02 -9.11
CA MET A 33 -0.32 -11.86 -8.86
C MET A 33 0.28 -13.00 -8.02
N PRO A 34 -0.32 -13.43 -6.89
CA PRO A 34 0.14 -14.63 -6.18
C PRO A 34 0.16 -15.89 -7.03
N TRP A 35 -0.85 -16.05 -7.90
CA TRP A 35 -0.89 -17.18 -8.83
C TRP A 35 0.29 -17.15 -9.81
N ILE A 36 0.62 -15.98 -10.38
CA ILE A 36 1.80 -15.80 -11.25
C ILE A 36 3.09 -16.14 -10.49
N VAL A 37 3.24 -15.65 -9.25
CA VAL A 37 4.41 -15.95 -8.41
C VAL A 37 4.60 -17.46 -8.24
N ARG A 38 3.52 -18.17 -7.88
CA ARG A 38 3.55 -19.62 -7.70
C ARG A 38 3.78 -20.39 -8.99
N ALA A 39 3.17 -19.95 -10.10
CA ALA A 39 3.30 -20.61 -11.40
C ALA A 39 4.71 -20.45 -12.01
N THR A 40 5.36 -19.32 -11.77
CA THR A 40 6.71 -19.03 -12.27
C THR A 40 7.82 -19.54 -11.36
N GLY A 41 7.50 -19.93 -10.11
CA GLY A 41 8.48 -20.37 -9.13
C GLY A 41 9.48 -19.27 -8.74
N MET A 42 9.09 -18.00 -8.86
CA MET A 42 10.00 -16.89 -8.52
C MET A 42 10.30 -16.87 -7.01
N PRO A 43 11.49 -16.37 -6.59
CA PRO A 43 11.85 -16.31 -5.19
C PRO A 43 10.82 -15.53 -4.35
N ASP A 44 10.50 -16.03 -3.17
CA ASP A 44 9.52 -15.44 -2.25
C ASP A 44 9.79 -13.95 -1.94
N ALA A 45 11.06 -13.57 -1.81
CA ALA A 45 11.46 -12.18 -1.59
C ALA A 45 11.07 -11.28 -2.77
N VAL A 46 11.27 -11.76 -4.00
CA VAL A 46 10.91 -11.05 -5.24
C VAL A 46 9.40 -10.98 -5.38
N GLY A 47 8.70 -12.11 -5.22
CA GLY A 47 7.24 -12.17 -5.29
C GLY A 47 6.57 -11.27 -4.24
N GLY A 48 7.06 -11.32 -3.00
CA GLY A 48 6.62 -10.43 -1.94
C GLY A 48 6.88 -8.96 -2.24
N ALA A 49 8.10 -8.59 -2.63
CA ALA A 49 8.44 -7.21 -2.99
C ALA A 49 7.59 -6.70 -4.17
N TRP A 50 7.31 -7.54 -5.16
CA TRP A 50 6.46 -7.20 -6.29
C TRP A 50 5.02 -6.94 -5.86
N LEU A 51 4.43 -7.80 -5.02
CA LEU A 51 3.11 -7.57 -4.42
C LEU A 51 3.07 -6.26 -3.62
N GLY A 52 4.06 -6.06 -2.74
CA GLY A 52 4.18 -4.87 -1.90
C GLY A 52 4.36 -3.58 -2.69
N GLY A 53 5.07 -3.66 -3.82
CA GLY A 53 5.29 -2.53 -4.73
C GLY A 53 4.07 -2.16 -5.56
N THR A 54 3.24 -3.15 -5.92
CA THR A 54 2.16 -3.00 -6.92
C THR A 54 0.78 -2.79 -6.32
N LEU A 55 0.41 -3.58 -5.31
CA LEU A 55 -0.96 -3.60 -4.80
C LEU A 55 -1.23 -2.34 -3.99
N ASP A 56 -2.29 -1.60 -4.29
CA ASP A 56 -2.48 -0.25 -3.75
C ASP A 56 -2.91 -0.19 -2.28
N THR A 57 -3.22 -1.31 -1.63
CA THR A 57 -3.69 -1.34 -0.23
C THR A 57 -2.85 -2.28 0.62
N SER A 58 -2.55 -1.89 1.86
CA SER A 58 -1.81 -2.77 2.79
C SER A 58 -2.53 -4.09 3.04
N GLY A 59 -3.87 -4.07 3.06
CA GLY A 59 -4.65 -5.29 3.24
C GLY A 59 -4.53 -6.27 2.08
N SER A 60 -4.51 -5.76 0.84
CA SER A 60 -4.35 -6.64 -0.33
C SER A 60 -2.95 -7.24 -0.41
N VAL A 61 -1.92 -6.49 -0.03
CA VAL A 61 -0.55 -7.03 0.07
C VAL A 61 -0.47 -8.16 1.09
N VAL A 62 -1.08 -7.99 2.27
CA VAL A 62 -1.06 -9.03 3.29
C VAL A 62 -1.84 -10.26 2.85
N ALA A 63 -3.04 -10.07 2.30
CA ALA A 63 -3.85 -11.19 1.81
C ALA A 63 -3.13 -11.94 0.67
N ALA A 64 -2.64 -11.23 -0.34
CA ALA A 64 -1.92 -11.81 -1.47
C ALA A 64 -0.62 -12.49 -1.05
N GLY A 65 0.16 -11.87 -0.16
CA GLY A 65 1.42 -12.44 0.33
C GLY A 65 1.21 -13.71 1.14
N ALA A 66 0.14 -13.77 1.94
CA ALA A 66 -0.23 -14.96 2.69
C ALA A 66 -0.64 -16.15 1.80
N LEU A 67 -1.07 -15.92 0.56
CA LEU A 67 -1.36 -16.97 -0.43
C LEU A 67 -0.10 -17.56 -1.07
N ILE A 68 1.07 -16.92 -0.89
CA ILE A 68 2.36 -17.40 -1.40
C ILE A 68 3.12 -18.12 -0.28
N SER A 69 3.59 -17.39 0.72
CA SER A 69 4.41 -17.90 1.82
C SER A 69 4.61 -16.85 2.93
N GLU A 70 5.10 -17.27 4.11
CA GLU A 70 5.43 -16.33 5.20
C GLU A 70 6.56 -15.35 4.81
N PRO A 71 7.66 -15.77 4.16
CA PRO A 71 8.69 -14.85 3.68
C PRO A 71 8.18 -13.83 2.65
N ALA A 72 7.35 -14.25 1.70
CA ALA A 72 6.76 -13.35 0.70
C ALA A 72 5.85 -12.31 1.35
N LEU A 73 5.04 -12.74 2.33
CA LEU A 73 4.24 -11.84 3.15
C LEU A 73 5.11 -10.78 3.86
N LYS A 74 6.17 -11.20 4.54
CA LYS A 74 7.09 -10.27 5.25
C LYS A 74 7.71 -9.26 4.28
N ALA A 75 8.25 -9.72 3.14
CA ALA A 75 8.83 -8.86 2.12
C ALA A 75 7.83 -7.82 1.61
N GLY A 76 6.63 -8.27 1.22
CA GLY A 76 5.60 -7.38 0.67
C GLY A 76 5.13 -6.34 1.67
N VAL A 77 4.93 -6.74 2.92
CA VAL A 77 4.56 -5.83 4.01
C VAL A 77 5.65 -4.77 4.22
N ILE A 78 6.93 -5.15 4.27
CA ILE A 78 8.05 -4.21 4.44
C ILE A 78 8.09 -3.20 3.28
N VAL A 79 8.02 -3.67 2.03
CA VAL A 79 8.03 -2.78 0.85
C VAL A 79 6.84 -1.82 0.88
N LYS A 80 5.63 -2.32 1.18
CA LYS A 80 4.42 -1.48 1.22
C LYS A 80 4.47 -0.45 2.34
N PHE A 81 4.91 -0.83 3.54
CA PHE A 81 5.05 0.13 4.63
C PHE A 81 6.10 1.18 4.32
N SER A 82 7.21 0.80 3.69
CA SER A 82 8.23 1.75 3.24
C SER A 82 7.63 2.78 2.27
N GLN A 83 6.80 2.34 1.31
CA GLN A 83 6.05 3.26 0.44
C GLN A 83 5.11 4.18 1.23
N ASN A 84 4.35 3.65 2.19
CA ASN A 84 3.43 4.46 2.99
C ASN A 84 4.16 5.56 3.80
N VAL A 85 5.33 5.24 4.36
CA VAL A 85 6.19 6.21 5.04
C VAL A 85 6.68 7.27 4.04
N LEU A 86 7.21 6.86 2.89
CA LEU A 86 7.69 7.78 1.85
C LEU A 86 6.59 8.69 1.30
N ILE A 87 5.36 8.19 1.14
CA ILE A 87 4.20 9.01 0.76
C ILE A 87 3.89 10.06 1.84
N GLY A 88 3.98 9.69 3.11
CA GLY A 88 3.83 10.63 4.24
C GLY A 88 4.88 11.75 4.18
N VAL A 89 6.14 11.38 3.94
CA VAL A 89 7.25 12.34 3.78
C VAL A 89 7.05 13.21 2.54
N ALA A 90 6.69 12.64 1.39
CA ALA A 90 6.45 13.38 0.16
C ALA A 90 5.28 14.36 0.30
N ALA A 91 4.20 13.96 0.97
CA ALA A 91 3.06 14.84 1.26
C ALA A 91 3.47 16.00 2.17
N PHE A 92 4.33 15.75 3.16
CA PHE A 92 4.93 16.81 3.98
C PHE A 92 5.76 17.78 3.15
N LEU A 93 6.69 17.28 2.32
CA LEU A 93 7.53 18.11 1.45
C LEU A 93 6.69 18.94 0.47
N LEU A 94 5.67 18.34 -0.14
CA LEU A 94 4.74 19.04 -1.03
C LEU A 94 3.95 20.13 -0.29
N SER A 95 3.48 19.86 0.93
CA SER A 95 2.81 20.87 1.76
C SER A 95 3.73 22.04 2.05
N VAL A 96 4.99 21.76 2.43
CA VAL A 96 5.98 22.80 2.73
C VAL A 96 6.29 23.61 1.47
N TRP A 97 6.56 22.95 0.34
CA TRP A 97 6.84 23.60 -0.95
C TRP A 97 5.67 24.47 -1.42
N TRP A 98 4.45 23.95 -1.37
CA TRP A 98 3.25 24.70 -1.75
C TRP A 98 3.06 25.95 -0.89
N THR A 99 3.32 25.85 0.42
CA THR A 99 3.25 27.01 1.32
C THR A 99 4.37 28.02 1.08
N PHE A 100 5.59 27.61 0.75
CA PHE A 100 6.64 28.53 0.36
C PHE A 100 6.31 29.24 -0.96
N ARG A 101 5.63 28.56 -1.89
CA ARG A 101 5.13 29.17 -3.13
C ARG A 101 3.99 30.17 -2.86
N GLN A 102 3.04 29.83 -1.99
CA GLN A 102 1.94 30.74 -1.58
C GLN A 102 2.40 31.89 -0.68
N ARG A 103 3.57 31.80 -0.04
CA ARG A 103 4.21 32.92 0.67
C ARG A 103 4.55 34.09 -0.25
N ALA A 104 4.76 33.84 -1.53
CA ALA A 104 4.91 34.90 -2.54
C ALA A 104 3.58 35.65 -2.80
N GLU A 105 2.45 35.12 -2.33
CA GLU A 105 1.09 35.66 -2.53
C GLU A 105 0.39 36.05 -1.20
N GLY A 106 1.09 36.05 -0.06
CA GLY A 106 0.56 36.56 1.23
C GLY A 106 -0.18 35.54 2.12
N GLY A 107 -0.05 34.23 1.90
CA GLY A 107 -0.73 33.19 2.69
C GLY A 107 -0.15 32.90 4.10
N GLU A 108 -1.03 32.53 5.04
CA GLU A 108 -0.73 32.19 6.45
C GLU A 108 0.26 31.01 6.63
N ARG A 109 1.02 31.03 7.74
CA ARG A 109 2.04 30.02 8.11
C ARG A 109 1.41 28.62 8.27
N PRO A 110 2.06 27.54 7.80
CA PRO A 110 1.55 26.19 8.04
C PRO A 110 1.79 25.85 9.51
N ARG A 111 0.71 25.65 10.27
CA ARG A 111 0.82 25.17 11.66
C ARG A 111 1.24 23.70 11.62
N ALA A 112 2.09 23.27 12.57
CA ALA A 112 2.42 21.85 12.80
C ALA A 112 1.17 20.95 12.86
N ARG A 113 0.03 21.52 13.23
CA ARG A 113 -1.30 20.92 13.20
C ARG A 113 -1.72 20.39 11.82
N VAL A 114 -1.44 21.10 10.72
CA VAL A 114 -1.79 20.63 9.37
C VAL A 114 -1.02 19.35 9.02
N ILE A 115 0.25 19.29 9.41
CA ILE A 115 1.12 18.12 9.19
C ILE A 115 0.60 16.94 10.01
N TRP A 116 0.27 17.17 11.28
CA TRP A 116 -0.34 16.17 12.16
C TRP A 116 -1.68 15.65 11.63
N ASP A 117 -2.51 16.52 11.06
CA ASP A 117 -3.80 16.17 10.50
C ASP A 117 -3.66 15.29 9.25
N ARG A 118 -2.64 15.55 8.42
CA ARG A 118 -2.36 14.81 7.17
C ARG A 118 -1.57 13.53 7.38
N PHE A 119 -0.76 13.44 8.43
CA PHE A 119 0.09 12.28 8.67
C PHE A 119 -0.76 11.02 8.91
N PRO A 120 -0.44 9.89 8.26
CA PRO A 120 -1.16 8.64 8.45
C PRO A 120 -0.92 8.09 9.87
N LYS A 121 -1.84 8.39 10.80
CA LYS A 121 -1.71 8.07 12.22
C LYS A 121 -1.56 6.56 12.50
N PHE A 122 -2.03 5.69 11.60
CA PHE A 122 -1.83 4.23 11.71
C PHE A 122 -0.34 3.82 11.74
N VAL A 123 0.54 4.62 11.12
CA VAL A 123 2.00 4.37 11.11
C VAL A 123 2.57 4.50 12.53
N LEU A 124 2.06 5.42 13.35
CA LEU A 124 2.48 5.54 14.75
C LEU A 124 2.12 4.28 15.54
N GLY A 125 0.90 3.77 15.35
CA GLY A 125 0.47 2.51 15.97
C GLY A 125 1.36 1.33 15.56
N PHE A 126 1.70 1.21 14.27
CA PHE A 126 2.64 0.20 13.78
C PHE A 126 4.02 0.34 14.43
N LEU A 127 4.59 1.56 14.50
CA LEU A 127 5.90 1.80 15.09
C LEU A 127 5.94 1.47 16.59
N VAL A 128 4.94 1.92 17.35
CA VAL A 128 4.85 1.61 18.78
C VAL A 128 4.71 0.11 18.99
N THR A 129 3.82 -0.55 18.24
CA THR A 129 3.62 -2.00 18.35
C THR A 129 4.88 -2.76 17.97
N SER A 130 5.56 -2.37 16.89
CA SER A 130 6.84 -2.96 16.49
C SER A 130 7.89 -2.81 17.59
N ALA A 131 8.02 -1.62 18.19
CA ALA A 131 8.98 -1.40 19.28
C ALA A 131 8.68 -2.28 20.50
N VAL A 132 7.40 -2.41 20.88
CA VAL A 132 6.99 -3.29 21.99
C VAL A 132 7.33 -4.74 21.68
N PHE A 133 6.99 -5.24 20.49
CA PHE A 133 7.28 -6.62 20.10
C PHE A 133 8.79 -6.88 19.87
N SER A 134 9.58 -5.86 19.55
CA SER A 134 11.02 -6.00 19.31
C SER A 134 11.87 -5.86 20.57
N PHE A 135 11.47 -5.03 21.55
CA PHE A 135 12.33 -4.67 22.68
C PHE A 135 11.73 -4.93 24.06
N VAL A 136 10.40 -5.04 24.17
CA VAL A 136 9.73 -5.14 25.48
C VAL A 136 9.29 -6.58 25.76
N LEU A 137 8.78 -7.28 24.75
CA LEU A 137 8.29 -8.65 24.90
C LEU A 137 9.42 -9.67 24.69
N ASP A 138 9.42 -10.72 25.50
CA ASP A 138 10.32 -11.85 25.34
C ASP A 138 9.92 -12.76 24.16
N ALA A 139 10.87 -13.54 23.66
CA ALA A 139 10.67 -14.40 22.49
C ALA A 139 9.58 -15.47 22.68
N ALA A 140 9.39 -15.98 23.91
CA ALA A 140 8.37 -16.98 24.18
C ALA A 140 6.97 -16.37 24.08
N THR A 141 6.76 -15.18 24.65
CA THR A 141 5.51 -14.43 24.54
C THR A 141 5.19 -14.04 23.09
N VAL A 142 6.18 -13.60 22.32
CA VAL A 142 5.99 -13.29 20.89
C VAL A 142 5.57 -14.54 20.10
N SER A 143 6.22 -15.68 20.35
CA SER A 143 5.93 -16.95 19.69
C SER A 143 4.51 -17.46 19.99
N THR A 144 4.11 -17.47 21.27
CA THR A 144 2.78 -17.96 21.69
C THR A 144 1.64 -17.09 21.16
N THR A 145 1.86 -15.78 21.06
CA THR A 145 0.81 -14.83 20.61
C THR A 145 0.68 -14.77 19.08
N LYS A 146 1.72 -15.18 18.33
CA LYS A 146 1.79 -15.08 16.85
C LYS A 146 0.61 -15.75 16.16
N GLY A 147 0.22 -16.95 16.61
CA GLY A 147 -0.89 -17.72 16.02
C GLY A 147 -2.23 -16.98 16.15
N THR A 148 -2.55 -16.53 17.37
CA THR A 148 -3.78 -15.78 17.67
C THR A 148 -3.85 -14.47 16.90
N LEU A 149 -2.76 -13.70 16.85
CA LEU A 149 -2.70 -12.44 16.10
C LEU A 149 -2.87 -12.66 14.59
N ASN A 150 -2.28 -13.72 14.04
CA ASN A 150 -2.49 -14.09 12.64
C ASN A 150 -3.95 -14.49 12.36
N GLY A 151 -4.59 -15.24 13.26
CA GLY A 151 -6.00 -15.60 13.15
C GLY A 151 -6.90 -14.37 13.15
N LEU A 152 -6.71 -13.47 14.12
CA LEU A 152 -7.42 -12.20 14.18
C LEU A 152 -7.22 -11.40 12.90
N ARG A 153 -5.96 -11.23 12.45
CA ARG A 153 -5.63 -10.53 11.21
C ARG A 153 -6.42 -11.05 10.02
N THR A 154 -6.54 -12.37 9.87
CA THR A 154 -7.33 -12.99 8.79
C THR A 154 -8.81 -12.62 8.89
N VAL A 155 -9.41 -12.68 10.08
CA VAL A 155 -10.82 -12.31 10.29
C VAL A 155 -11.07 -10.84 9.97
N TRP A 156 -10.20 -9.94 10.47
CA TRP A 156 -10.31 -8.50 10.20
C TRP A 156 -10.14 -8.19 8.71
N PHE A 157 -9.23 -8.88 8.00
CA PHE A 157 -9.12 -8.72 6.55
C PHE A 157 -10.31 -9.26 5.79
N ALA A 158 -10.84 -10.42 6.16
CA ALA A 158 -12.03 -10.98 5.53
C ALA A 158 -13.19 -9.99 5.65
N LEU A 159 -13.45 -9.46 6.86
CA LEU A 159 -14.49 -8.47 7.10
C LEU A 159 -14.26 -7.18 6.29
N ALA A 160 -13.03 -6.66 6.27
CA ALA A 160 -12.70 -5.46 5.50
C ALA A 160 -12.96 -5.65 3.99
N PHE A 161 -12.54 -6.79 3.41
CA PHE A 161 -12.77 -7.08 1.99
C PHE A 161 -14.25 -7.34 1.68
N THR A 162 -15.00 -7.97 2.58
CA THR A 162 -16.45 -8.11 2.43
C THR A 162 -17.12 -6.74 2.41
N CYS A 163 -16.79 -5.84 3.33
CA CYS A 163 -17.34 -4.48 3.35
C CYS A 163 -16.99 -3.70 2.08
N ILE A 164 -15.73 -3.77 1.61
CA ILE A 164 -15.30 -3.14 0.36
C ILE A 164 -16.11 -3.68 -0.83
N GLY A 165 -16.33 -5.00 -0.88
CA GLY A 165 -17.14 -5.64 -1.92
C GLY A 165 -18.59 -5.15 -1.92
N LEU A 166 -19.20 -5.01 -0.74
CA LEU A 166 -20.58 -4.53 -0.58
C LEU A 166 -20.75 -3.04 -0.91
N GLU A 167 -19.74 -2.21 -0.67
CA GLU A 167 -19.78 -0.77 -0.96
C GLU A 167 -19.54 -0.46 -2.46
N THR A 168 -18.92 -1.38 -3.20
CA THR A 168 -18.51 -1.16 -4.59
C THR A 168 -19.73 -1.12 -5.54
N ARG A 169 -20.07 0.07 -6.03
CA ARG A 169 -21.11 0.28 -7.07
C ARG A 169 -20.53 0.12 -8.47
N PHE A 170 -20.48 -1.11 -8.96
CA PHE A 170 -19.96 -1.44 -10.30
C PHE A 170 -20.62 -0.63 -11.43
N THR A 171 -21.92 -0.35 -11.31
CA THR A 171 -22.69 0.38 -12.33
C THR A 171 -22.28 1.86 -12.46
N GLU A 172 -21.89 2.52 -11.36
CA GLU A 172 -21.41 3.91 -11.38
C GLU A 172 -19.99 4.02 -11.96
N LEU A 173 -19.17 2.98 -11.78
CA LEU A 173 -17.81 2.90 -12.33
C LEU A 173 -17.78 2.76 -13.85
N VAL A 174 -18.72 2.00 -14.41
CA VAL A 174 -18.84 1.80 -15.87
C VAL A 174 -19.49 3.01 -16.56
N SER A 175 -20.36 3.74 -15.87
CA SER A 175 -21.12 4.87 -16.45
C SER A 175 -20.42 6.24 -16.37
N MET A 176 -19.43 6.42 -15.49
CA MET A 176 -18.67 7.68 -15.39
C MET A 176 -17.44 7.72 -16.32
N GLY A 177 -17.42 8.69 -17.24
CA GLY A 177 -16.18 9.21 -17.85
C GLY A 177 -15.82 8.78 -19.27
N ARG A 178 -16.76 8.29 -20.10
CA ARG A 178 -16.52 7.88 -21.52
C ARG A 178 -15.30 6.93 -21.68
N GLY A 179 -14.93 6.18 -20.64
CA GLY A 179 -13.81 5.23 -20.63
C GLY A 179 -12.38 5.81 -20.64
N ARG A 180 -12.18 7.09 -20.94
CA ARG A 180 -10.83 7.69 -21.07
C ARG A 180 -10.01 7.70 -19.76
N PRO A 181 -10.54 8.13 -18.60
CA PRO A 181 -9.80 8.09 -17.34
C PRO A 181 -9.50 6.66 -16.87
N ALA A 182 -10.45 5.73 -17.11
CA ALA A 182 -10.27 4.33 -16.78
C ALA A 182 -9.16 3.68 -17.63
N ALA A 183 -9.14 3.94 -18.94
CA ALA A 183 -8.09 3.44 -19.84
C ALA A 183 -6.70 3.98 -19.45
N ALA A 184 -6.59 5.27 -19.12
CA ALA A 184 -5.34 5.85 -18.65
C ALA A 184 -4.87 5.21 -17.33
N PHE A 185 -5.79 4.97 -16.40
CA PHE A 185 -5.48 4.29 -15.14
C PHE A 185 -5.02 2.84 -15.38
N LEU A 186 -5.72 2.08 -16.21
CA LEU A 186 -5.36 0.70 -16.54
C LEU A 186 -3.99 0.62 -17.23
N ALA A 187 -3.69 1.54 -18.16
CA ALA A 187 -2.38 1.60 -18.81
C ALA A 187 -1.27 1.94 -17.81
N ALA A 188 -1.50 2.94 -16.94
CA ALA A 188 -0.55 3.29 -15.88
C ALA A 188 -0.35 2.13 -14.89
N GLN A 189 -1.43 1.42 -14.54
CA GLN A 189 -1.36 0.26 -13.64
C GLN A 189 -0.61 -0.90 -14.29
N ALA A 190 -0.87 -1.21 -15.56
CA ALA A 190 -0.16 -2.25 -16.29
C ALA A 190 1.34 -1.94 -16.38
N PHE A 191 1.69 -0.68 -16.70
CA PHE A 191 3.08 -0.22 -16.65
C PHE A 191 3.67 -0.38 -15.25
N ASN A 192 2.95 0.02 -14.21
CA ASN A 192 3.39 -0.11 -12.81
C ASN A 192 3.64 -1.56 -12.42
N VAL A 193 2.75 -2.50 -12.81
CA VAL A 193 2.90 -3.94 -12.55
C VAL A 193 4.21 -4.47 -13.16
N VAL A 194 4.53 -4.09 -14.40
CA VAL A 194 5.77 -4.52 -15.07
C VAL A 194 7.00 -3.84 -14.46
N TRP A 195 6.92 -2.53 -14.23
CA TRP A 195 8.02 -1.74 -13.69
C TRP A 195 8.44 -2.19 -12.29
N THR A 196 7.46 -2.44 -11.42
CA THR A 196 7.70 -2.93 -10.06
C THR A 196 8.22 -4.36 -10.05
N LEU A 197 7.82 -5.21 -10.99
CA LEU A 197 8.38 -6.56 -11.14
C LEU A 197 9.88 -6.48 -11.48
N LEU A 198 10.24 -5.61 -12.42
CA LEU A 198 11.63 -5.36 -12.79
C LEU A 198 12.44 -4.87 -11.58
N LEU A 199 11.93 -3.88 -10.84
CA LEU A 199 12.59 -3.40 -9.62
C LEU A 199 12.69 -4.48 -8.54
N ALA A 200 11.66 -5.33 -8.38
CA ALA A 200 11.69 -6.43 -7.42
C ALA A 200 12.80 -7.43 -7.76
N TYR A 201 12.97 -7.79 -9.03
CA TYR A 201 14.07 -8.65 -9.46
C TYR A 201 15.43 -7.99 -9.28
N LEU A 202 15.58 -6.71 -9.63
CA LEU A 202 16.84 -6.00 -9.49
C LEU A 202 17.28 -5.91 -8.03
N LEU A 203 16.36 -5.60 -7.12
CA LEU A 203 16.67 -5.33 -5.70
C LEU A 203 16.69 -6.60 -4.83
N PHE A 204 15.79 -7.56 -5.09
CA PHE A 204 15.59 -8.74 -4.23
C PHE A 204 16.01 -10.05 -4.90
N GLY A 205 16.26 -10.05 -6.21
CA GLY A 205 16.63 -11.24 -6.99
C GLY A 205 18.12 -11.57 -7.01
N GLY A 206 18.97 -10.80 -6.31
CA GLY A 206 20.42 -11.05 -6.30
C GLY A 206 21.22 -10.25 -7.32
N VAL A 207 20.60 -9.34 -8.09
CA VAL A 207 21.26 -8.61 -9.18
C VAL A 207 22.03 -7.39 -8.67
N LEU A 208 21.36 -6.46 -7.98
CA LEU A 208 21.99 -5.26 -7.41
C LEU A 208 22.46 -5.48 -5.98
N PHE A 209 21.72 -6.30 -5.22
CA PHE A 209 22.01 -6.63 -3.83
C PHE A 209 21.90 -8.14 -3.63
N PRO A 210 22.67 -8.73 -2.70
CA PRO A 210 22.54 -10.13 -2.36
C PRO A 210 21.09 -10.44 -1.92
N ALA A 211 20.57 -11.58 -2.38
CA ALA A 211 19.20 -11.98 -2.09
C ALA A 211 18.97 -12.05 -0.56
N PRO A 212 17.95 -11.36 -0.02
CA PRO A 212 17.76 -11.32 1.41
C PRO A 212 17.32 -12.69 1.95
N LEU A 213 17.97 -13.14 3.02
CA LEU A 213 17.60 -14.34 3.75
C LEU A 213 16.39 -14.06 4.64
N LEU A 214 15.20 -14.13 4.05
CA LEU A 214 13.94 -14.00 4.77
C LEU A 214 13.58 -15.37 5.39
N ARG A 215 14.01 -15.59 6.63
CA ARG A 215 13.55 -16.72 7.47
C ARG A 215 12.21 -16.40 8.13
#